data_AF-A0A958M177-F1
#
_entry.id   AF-A0A958M177-F1
#
_cell.length_a   1.000
_cell.length_b   1.000
_cell.length_c   1.000
_cell.angle_alpha   90.00
_cell.angle_beta   90.00
_cell.angle_gamma   90.00
#
_symmetry.space_group_name_H-M   'P 1'
#
loop_
_entity.id
_entity.type
_entity.pdbx_description
1 polymer ?
#
loop_
_entity_poly.entity_id
_entity_poly.type
_entity_poly.pdbx_seq_one_letter_code
_entity_poly.pdbx_strand_id
1 'polypeptide(L)'
;MGGHIDSWDTGSQTGANDDGGGFITCYEAMRLILQLGYRPKRTLRFIAWSGEEWGDPRNGNKAYHAAHLDELKKHIVAFEDDLGSTKLLGFGYI
;
A
#
# COMPACT_ATOMS: atom_id res chain seq x y z
N MET A 1 -2.29 -1.33 -5.25
CA MET A 1 -2.80 -0.63 -4.05
C MET A 1 -2.09 -1.23 -2.86
N GLY A 2 -1.77 -0.45 -1.83
CA GLY A 2 -1.00 -0.95 -0.70
C GLY A 2 -0.87 0.06 0.42
N GLY A 3 -0.12 -0.35 1.42
CA GLY A 3 0.36 0.43 2.55
C GLY A 3 1.64 -0.24 3.05
N HIS A 4 2.37 0.39 3.97
CA HIS A 4 3.56 -0.22 4.54
C HIS A 4 3.22 -1.08 5.77
N ILE A 5 4.01 -2.14 5.98
CA ILE A 5 3.79 -3.14 7.03
C ILE A 5 4.78 -2.97 8.19
N ASP A 6 5.79 -2.13 8.02
CA ASP A 6 6.69 -1.74 9.09
C ASP A 6 6.11 -0.60 9.93
N SER A 7 6.84 -0.23 10.98
CA SER A 7 6.54 0.91 11.82
C SER A 7 7.84 1.37 12.47
N TRP A 8 7.88 2.60 12.96
CA TRP A 8 8.92 3.02 13.88
C TRP A 8 9.04 2.09 15.11
N ASP A 9 10.27 1.97 15.62
CA ASP A 9 10.61 1.24 16.84
C ASP A 9 10.65 2.16 18.09
N THR A 10 10.17 3.40 17.98
CA THR A 10 10.26 4.40 19.03
C THR A 10 9.03 4.47 19.95
N GLY A 11 9.22 4.16 21.23
CA GLY A 11 8.27 4.54 22.30
C GLY A 11 6.94 3.77 22.32
N SER A 12 5.83 4.48 22.54
CA SER A 12 4.46 3.93 22.63
C SER A 12 3.73 3.85 21.27
N GLN A 13 4.43 4.12 20.16
CA GLN A 13 3.84 4.03 18.83
C GLN A 13 3.65 2.56 18.46
N THR A 14 2.40 2.15 18.28
CA THR A 14 2.04 0.77 17.94
C THR A 14 1.94 0.51 16.44
N GLY A 15 2.30 1.51 15.61
CA GLY A 15 2.10 1.47 14.15
C GLY A 15 0.63 1.50 13.72
N ALA A 16 -0.32 1.76 14.63
CA ALA A 16 -1.74 1.63 14.33
C ALA A 16 -2.24 2.63 13.27
N ASN A 17 -1.72 3.85 13.28
CA ASN A 17 -2.11 4.90 12.33
C ASN A 17 -1.07 5.13 11.23
N ASP A 18 0.13 4.60 11.38
CA ASP A 18 1.26 4.74 10.47
C ASP A 18 2.00 3.38 10.47
N ASP A 19 1.68 2.46 9.55
CA ASP A 19 0.60 2.51 8.55
C ASP A 19 -0.42 1.35 8.70
N GLY A 20 -0.70 0.93 9.93
CA GLY A 20 -1.69 -0.13 10.18
C GLY A 20 -3.08 0.21 9.61
N GLY A 21 -3.47 1.49 9.64
CA GLY A 21 -4.76 1.98 9.15
C GLY A 21 -4.88 1.95 7.63
N GLY A 22 -3.89 2.47 6.90
CA GLY A 22 -3.90 2.48 5.44
C GLY A 22 -3.67 1.08 4.86
N PHE A 23 -2.75 0.32 5.46
CA PHE A 23 -2.56 -1.11 5.19
C PHE A 23 -3.88 -1.88 5.23
N ILE A 24 -4.61 -1.80 6.35
CA ILE A 24 -5.82 -2.61 6.52
C ILE A 24 -6.97 -2.15 5.62
N THR A 25 -7.03 -0.86 5.32
CA THR A 25 -7.99 -0.29 4.36
C THR A 25 -7.80 -0.90 2.97
N CYS A 26 -6.56 -0.91 2.46
CA CYS A 26 -6.24 -1.54 1.18
C CYS A 26 -6.47 -3.06 1.19
N TYR A 27 -6.09 -3.73 2.28
CA TYR A 27 -6.27 -5.18 2.43
C TYR A 27 -7.74 -5.57 2.42
N GLU A 28 -8.57 -4.86 3.18
CA GLU A 28 -10.00 -5.13 3.29
C GLU A 28 -10.73 -4.88 1.98
N ALA A 29 -10.36 -3.83 1.23
CA ALA A 29 -10.90 -3.59 -0.11
C ALA A 29 -10.65 -4.80 -1.04
N MET A 30 -9.44 -5.38 -1.00
CA MET A 30 -9.09 -6.56 -1.81
C MET A 30 -9.85 -7.81 -1.34
N ARG A 31 -9.99 -8.01 -0.02
CA ARG A 31 -10.76 -9.11 0.57
C ARG A 31 -12.24 -9.06 0.14
N LEU A 32 -12.85 -7.87 0.15
CA LEU A 32 -14.24 -7.68 -0.27
C LEU A 32 -14.43 -7.97 -1.76
N ILE A 33 -13.52 -7.53 -2.63
CA ILE A 33 -13.58 -7.82 -4.07
C ILE A 33 -13.58 -9.34 -4.32
N LEU A 34 -12.71 -10.08 -3.62
CA LEU A 34 -12.65 -11.54 -3.71
C LEU A 34 -13.94 -12.19 -3.17
N GLN A 35 -14.45 -11.73 -2.02
CA GLN A 35 -15.66 -12.26 -1.40
C GLN A 35 -16.90 -12.07 -2.28
N LEU A 36 -16.97 -10.96 -3.03
CA LEU A 36 -18.06 -10.69 -3.97
C LEU A 36 -18.00 -11.57 -5.22
N GLY A 37 -16.96 -12.38 -5.40
CA GLY A 37 -16.73 -13.17 -6.62
C GLY A 37 -16.51 -12.29 -7.85
N TYR A 38 -16.21 -11.01 -7.66
CA TYR A 38 -15.97 -10.08 -8.75
C TYR A 38 -14.64 -10.43 -9.42
N ARG A 39 -14.66 -10.55 -10.75
CA ARG A 39 -13.46 -10.74 -11.57
C ARG A 39 -13.16 -9.47 -12.36
N PRO A 40 -12.25 -8.62 -11.86
CA PRO A 40 -11.84 -7.43 -12.59
C PRO A 40 -11.19 -7.81 -13.93
N LYS A 41 -11.32 -6.93 -14.94
CA LYS A 41 -10.68 -7.10 -16.26
C LYS A 41 -9.15 -7.07 -16.22
N ARG A 42 -8.58 -6.55 -15.12
CA ARG A 42 -7.13 -6.42 -14.90
C ARG A 42 -6.77 -7.05 -13.56
N THR A 43 -5.55 -7.57 -13.46
CA THR A 43 -5.03 -8.04 -12.18
C THR A 43 -5.01 -6.90 -11.18
N LEU A 44 -5.65 -7.11 -10.03
CA LEU A 44 -5.45 -6.25 -8.87
C LEU A 44 -4.31 -6.84 -8.04
N ARG A 45 -3.35 -6.00 -7.65
CA ARG A 45 -2.18 -6.37 -6.84
C ARG A 45 -2.22 -5.57 -5.54
N PHE A 46 -2.28 -6.28 -4.43
CA PHE A 46 -2.01 -5.75 -3.09
C PHE A 46 -0.51 -5.86 -2.83
N ILE A 47 0.09 -4.83 -2.25
CA ILE A 47 1.49 -4.83 -1.84
C ILE A 47 1.55 -4.33 -0.40
N ALA A 48 2.21 -5.11 0.45
CA ALA A 48 2.62 -4.74 1.79
C ALA A 48 4.07 -4.24 1.70
N TRP A 49 4.28 -2.93 1.66
CA TRP A 49 5.63 -2.37 1.56
C TRP A 49 6.39 -2.59 2.85
N SER A 50 7.70 -2.82 2.76
CA SER A 50 8.55 -3.00 3.93
C SER A 50 9.72 -2.04 3.87
N GLY A 51 10.12 -1.50 5.02
CA GLY A 51 11.21 -0.56 5.16
C GLY A 51 10.86 0.84 4.66
N GLU A 52 9.58 1.22 4.64
CA GLU A 52 9.15 2.59 4.34
C GLU A 52 9.79 3.56 5.34
N GLU A 53 9.69 3.22 6.63
CA GLU A 53 10.12 4.07 7.75
C GLU A 53 11.64 4.26 7.76
N TRP A 54 12.37 3.23 7.35
CA TRP A 54 13.82 3.34 7.18
C TRP A 54 14.19 4.22 5.98
N GLY A 55 13.31 4.29 4.98
CA GLY A 55 13.50 5.03 3.75
C GLY A 55 14.64 4.52 2.88
N ASP A 56 15.10 5.40 2.00
CA ASP A 56 16.23 5.15 1.10
C ASP A 56 17.52 4.86 1.89
N PRO A 57 18.32 3.82 1.57
CA PRO A 57 18.22 2.93 0.40
C PRO A 57 17.56 1.57 0.66
N ARG A 58 16.95 1.35 1.83
CA ARG A 58 16.53 0.03 2.31
C ARG A 58 15.02 -0.19 2.25
N ASN A 59 14.32 0.59 1.44
CA ASN A 59 12.88 0.46 1.25
C ASN A 59 12.51 -0.55 0.14
N GLY A 60 11.41 -1.27 0.37
CA GLY A 60 10.92 -2.34 -0.50
C GLY A 60 10.46 -1.85 -1.87
N ASN A 61 10.10 -0.56 -2.01
CA ASN A 61 9.70 0.02 -3.28
C ASN A 61 10.81 -0.04 -4.34
N LYS A 62 12.08 0.11 -3.97
CA LYS A 62 13.23 0.01 -4.88
C LYS A 62 13.45 -1.42 -5.33
N ALA A 63 13.36 -2.37 -4.39
CA ALA A 63 13.48 -3.79 -4.69
C ALA A 63 12.36 -4.22 -5.65
N TYR A 64 11.13 -3.78 -5.40
CA TYR A 64 10.00 -4.03 -6.29
C TYR A 64 10.17 -3.39 -7.67
N HIS A 65 10.59 -2.12 -7.71
CA HIS A 65 10.85 -1.42 -8.97
C HIS A 65 11.87 -2.18 -9.81
N ALA A 66 13.00 -2.57 -9.23
CA ALA A 66 14.04 -3.34 -9.91
C ALA A 66 13.54 -4.71 -10.39
N ALA A 67 12.77 -5.42 -9.55
CA ALA A 67 12.25 -6.75 -9.87
C ALA A 67 11.16 -6.74 -10.96
N HIS A 68 10.44 -5.62 -11.11
CA HIS A 68 9.30 -5.50 -12.03
C HIS A 68 9.50 -4.47 -13.15
N LEU A 69 10.75 -4.07 -13.45
CA LEU A 69 11.10 -3.12 -14.53
C LEU A 69 10.40 -3.47 -15.85
N ASP A 70 10.43 -4.74 -16.26
CA ASP A 70 9.83 -5.21 -17.51
C ASP A 70 8.29 -5.26 -17.48
N GLU A 71 7.70 -5.24 -16.28
CA GLU A 71 6.25 -5.22 -16.06
C GLU A 71 5.69 -3.81 -15.87
N LEU A 72 6.51 -2.77 -15.70
CA LEU A 72 6.05 -1.41 -15.38
C LEU A 72 5.05 -0.89 -16.40
N LYS A 73 5.25 -1.19 -17.70
CA LYS A 73 4.32 -0.80 -18.78
C LYS A 73 2.91 -1.41 -18.64
N LYS A 74 2.76 -2.46 -17.83
CA LYS A 74 1.46 -3.12 -17.54
C LYS A 74 0.77 -2.52 -16.31
N HIS A 75 1.46 -1.71 -15.51
CA HIS A 75 0.89 -1.03 -14.35
C HIS A 75 0.11 0.19 -14.84
N ILE A 76 -1.19 0.24 -14.55
CA ILE A 76 -2.09 1.30 -15.03
C ILE A 76 -2.26 2.40 -13.99
N VAL A 77 -2.32 2.02 -12.72
CA VAL A 77 -2.48 2.93 -11.59
C VAL A 77 -1.86 2.28 -10.35
N ALA A 78 -1.21 3.10 -9.53
CA ALA A 78 -0.76 2.74 -8.19
C ALA A 78 -1.46 3.67 -7.19
N PHE A 79 -1.77 3.14 -6.01
CA PHE A 79 -2.40 3.85 -4.91
C PHE A 79 -1.76 3.33 -3.62
N GLU A 80 -1.51 4.25 -2.70
CA GLU A 80 -0.98 4.03 -1.37
C GLU A 80 -1.79 4.90 -0.41
N ASP A 81 -2.17 4.31 0.73
CA ASP A 81 -2.84 5.00 1.82
C ASP A 81 -1.88 4.96 2.99
N ASP A 82 -1.25 6.09 3.31
CA ASP A 82 -0.14 6.19 4.29
C ASP A 82 -0.21 7.52 5.07
N LEU A 83 -1.38 8.15 5.09
CA LEU A 83 -1.64 9.38 5.84
C LEU A 83 -2.61 9.12 7.01
N GLY A 84 -2.62 7.88 7.47
CA GLY A 84 -3.43 7.38 8.57
C GLY A 84 -4.92 7.28 8.30
N SER A 85 -5.69 6.96 9.35
CA SER A 85 -7.09 6.53 9.24
C SER A 85 -8.10 7.68 9.13
N THR A 86 -7.73 8.77 8.45
CA THR A 86 -8.57 9.96 8.35
C THR A 86 -9.69 9.78 7.31
N LYS A 87 -10.63 10.72 7.27
CA LYS A 87 -11.74 10.65 6.32
C LYS A 87 -11.25 10.93 4.89
N LEU A 88 -11.30 9.92 4.04
CA LEU A 88 -11.09 10.05 2.59
C LEU A 88 -12.10 11.04 1.98
N LEU A 89 -11.59 12.13 1.39
CA LEU A 89 -12.43 13.19 0.79
C LEU A 89 -12.64 12.98 -0.72
N GLY A 90 -11.74 12.27 -1.40
CA GLY A 90 -11.82 11.99 -2.83
C GLY A 90 -10.45 11.98 -3.50
N PHE A 91 -10.45 11.92 -4.83
CA PHE A 91 -9.25 12.07 -5.65
C PHE A 91 -9.08 13.54 -6.06
N GLY A 92 -7.94 14.14 -5.75
CA GLY A 92 -7.61 15.51 -6.14
C GLY A 92 -6.14 15.82 -5.91
N TYR A 93 -5.62 16.82 -6.62
CA TYR A 93 -4.35 17.44 -6.26
C TYR A 93 -4.64 18.38 -5.08
N ILE A 94 -3.98 18.14 -3.95
CA ILE A 94 -3.89 19.09 -2.84
C ILE A 94 -2.69 20.00 -3.10
#